data_AF-A0A7D6VF23-F1
#
_entry.id   AF-A0A7D6VF23-F1
#
_cell.length_a   1.000
_cell.length_b   1.000
_cell.length_c   1.000
_cell.angle_alpha   90.00
_cell.angle_beta   90.00
_cell.angle_gamma   90.00
#
_symmetry.space_group_name_H-M   'P 1'
#
loop_
_entity.id
_entity.type
_entity.pdbx_description
1 polymer ?
#
loop_
_entity_poly.entity_id
_entity_poly.type
_entity_poly.pdbx_seq_one_letter_code
_entity_poly.pdbx_strand_id
1 'polypeptide(L)'
;MSASLTEAQVRERSKTVIRRIGWRMVAVGDRLTLRRKVMGRKPGEPLIRITEAEIVAIDREPLDTISSEDLAAEGFPQMTPCEFVKVFCNSHKGCRPDSTVTRIQWRYLDDEPATRRIASVAKPAADHELDEAHGRTVKYNGHLDGEIGDQHPGRLPLANMNDAETQTGQEL
;
A
#
# COMPACT_ATOMS: atom_id res chain seq x y z
N MET A 1 3.94 7.37 0.20
CA MET A 1 3.40 6.12 -0.36
C MET A 1 4.01 5.87 -1.73
N SER A 2 4.31 4.61 -2.10
CA SER A 2 4.86 4.23 -3.41
C SER A 2 3.77 4.09 -4.46
N ALA A 3 4.02 4.53 -5.69
CA ALA A 3 3.13 4.43 -6.86
C ALA A 3 3.81 3.78 -8.07
N SER A 4 4.73 2.82 -7.86
CA SER A 4 5.62 2.30 -8.90
C SER A 4 4.89 1.67 -10.11
N LEU A 5 3.77 1.00 -9.88
CA LEU A 5 2.98 0.37 -10.96
C LEU A 5 1.99 1.34 -11.63
N THR A 6 1.75 2.50 -11.01
CA THR A 6 0.69 3.43 -11.39
C THR A 6 1.19 4.88 -11.43
N GLU A 7 2.47 5.06 -11.76
CA GLU A 7 3.11 6.37 -11.75
C GLU A 7 2.44 7.32 -12.75
N ALA A 8 2.12 6.83 -13.96
CA ALA A 8 1.42 7.60 -14.98
C ALA A 8 0.06 8.10 -14.48
N GLN A 9 -0.75 7.21 -13.89
CA GLN A 9 -2.08 7.56 -13.38
C GLN A 9 -2.02 8.53 -12.20
N VAL A 10 -0.95 8.48 -11.40
CA VAL A 10 -0.72 9.52 -10.38
C VAL A 10 -0.37 10.85 -11.03
N ARG A 11 0.53 10.89 -12.02
CA ARG A 11 0.93 12.12 -12.73
C ARG A 11 -0.25 12.76 -13.48
N GLU A 12 -1.16 11.95 -13.99
CA GLU A 12 -2.39 12.36 -14.68
C GLU A 12 -3.57 12.62 -13.74
N ARG A 13 -3.40 12.37 -12.43
CA ARG A 13 -4.38 12.62 -11.36
C ARG A 13 -5.64 11.75 -11.48
N SER A 14 -5.59 10.70 -12.29
CA SER A 14 -6.68 9.71 -12.43
C SER A 14 -6.72 8.71 -11.29
N LYS A 15 -5.58 8.39 -10.66
CA LYS A 15 -5.55 7.53 -9.47
C LYS A 15 -5.89 8.33 -8.20
N THR A 16 -6.97 7.98 -7.52
CA THR A 16 -7.43 8.64 -6.29
C THR A 16 -7.73 7.66 -5.14
N VAL A 17 -7.62 6.36 -5.41
CA VAL A 17 -7.92 5.30 -4.43
C VAL A 17 -6.75 4.31 -4.35
N ILE A 18 -6.57 3.72 -3.18
CA ILE A 18 -5.72 2.55 -2.99
C ILE A 18 -6.35 1.60 -1.98
N ARG A 19 -6.25 0.30 -2.26
CA ARG A 19 -6.53 -0.74 -1.27
C ARG A 19 -5.26 -1.31 -0.66
N ARG A 20 -5.32 -1.54 0.66
CA ARG A 20 -4.22 -2.09 1.46
C ARG A 20 -4.74 -3.14 2.44
N ILE A 21 -3.97 -4.20 2.64
CA ILE A 21 -4.13 -5.04 3.83
C ILE A 21 -3.55 -4.29 5.03
N GLY A 22 -4.34 -4.12 6.09
CA GLY A 22 -3.95 -3.34 7.27
C GLY A 22 -4.04 -1.84 7.04
N TRP A 23 -3.02 -1.07 7.43
CA TRP A 23 -3.00 0.40 7.34
C TRP A 23 -4.10 1.10 8.16
N ARG A 24 -4.29 0.66 9.40
CA ARG A 24 -5.30 1.23 10.32
C ARG A 24 -4.85 2.52 11.02
N MET A 25 -3.61 2.96 10.80
CA MET A 25 -3.02 4.12 11.46
C MET A 25 -3.27 5.44 10.74
N VAL A 26 -3.81 5.44 9.52
CA VAL A 26 -4.13 6.66 8.75
C VAL A 26 -5.52 7.19 9.12
N ALA A 27 -5.70 8.50 9.01
CA ALA A 27 -6.95 9.19 9.25
C ALA A 27 -7.30 10.12 8.08
N VAL A 28 -8.60 10.44 7.94
CA VAL A 28 -9.04 11.51 7.06
C VAL A 28 -8.35 12.82 7.47
N GLY A 29 -7.89 13.60 6.48
CA GLY A 29 -7.07 14.79 6.68
C GLY A 29 -5.56 14.53 6.73
N ASP A 30 -5.10 13.28 6.88
CA ASP A 30 -3.66 12.97 6.79
C ASP A 30 -3.13 13.28 5.39
N ARG A 31 -1.93 13.87 5.33
CA ARG A 31 -1.23 14.15 4.07
C ARG A 31 -0.33 12.99 3.66
N LEU A 32 -0.44 12.59 2.39
CA LEU A 32 0.38 11.59 1.76
C LEU A 32 1.29 12.23 0.71
N THR A 33 2.59 11.94 0.79
CA THR A 33 3.49 12.16 -0.35
C THR A 33 3.50 10.94 -1.26
N LEU A 34 3.04 11.09 -2.50
CA LEU A 34 3.14 10.06 -3.53
C LEU A 34 4.54 10.10 -4.15
N ARG A 35 5.19 8.93 -4.22
CA ARG A 35 6.58 8.77 -4.64
C ARG A 35 6.67 7.65 -5.68
N ARG A 36 7.59 7.78 -6.62
CA ARG A 36 7.84 6.78 -7.68
C ARG A 36 8.16 5.41 -7.08
N LYS A 37 9.08 5.37 -6.12
CA LYS A 37 9.51 4.14 -5.46
C LYS A 37 9.94 4.44 -4.03
N VAL A 38 9.48 3.62 -3.09
CA VAL A 38 9.90 3.72 -1.67
C VAL A 38 10.68 2.48 -1.26
N MET A 39 10.13 1.28 -1.53
CA MET A 39 10.73 -0.01 -1.16
C MET A 39 11.66 -0.53 -2.26
N GLY A 40 12.73 -1.24 -1.89
CA GLY A 40 13.66 -1.89 -2.82
C GLY A 40 14.52 -0.91 -3.63
N ARG A 41 14.80 0.28 -3.09
CA ARG A 41 15.70 1.26 -3.71
C ARG A 41 17.15 0.84 -3.54
N LYS A 42 17.98 1.15 -4.55
CA LYS A 42 19.43 0.95 -4.44
C LYS A 42 20.03 2.06 -3.55
N PRO A 43 21.15 1.78 -2.84
CA PRO A 43 21.91 2.84 -2.19
C PRO A 43 22.24 3.96 -3.17
N GLY A 44 22.00 5.22 -2.76
CA GLY A 44 22.20 6.40 -3.61
C GLY A 44 21.07 6.71 -4.59
N GLU A 45 20.05 5.86 -4.74
CA GLU A 45 18.91 6.13 -5.62
C GLU A 45 18.03 7.26 -5.03
N PRO A 46 17.80 8.37 -5.78
CA PRO A 46 17.07 9.51 -5.27
C PRO A 46 15.61 9.15 -4.98
N LEU A 47 15.07 9.72 -3.90
CA LEU A 47 13.67 9.53 -3.54
C LEU A 47 12.78 10.48 -4.34
N ILE A 48 12.37 10.04 -5.53
CA ILE A 48 11.58 10.85 -6.47
C ILE A 48 10.16 11.03 -5.94
N ARG A 49 9.84 12.27 -5.56
CA ARG A 49 8.49 12.72 -5.19
C ARG A 49 7.71 13.10 -6.44
N ILE A 50 6.45 12.68 -6.48
CA ILE A 50 5.53 12.99 -7.57
C ILE A 50 4.62 14.15 -7.15
N THR A 51 3.86 13.99 -6.07
CA THR A 51 2.94 15.03 -5.56
C THR A 51 2.53 14.79 -4.11
N GLU A 52 1.73 15.71 -3.54
CA GLU A 52 1.00 15.55 -2.30
C GLU A 52 -0.49 15.32 -2.53
N ALA A 53 -1.05 14.55 -1.61
CA ALA A 53 -2.47 14.27 -1.55
C ALA A 53 -2.94 14.32 -0.09
N GLU A 54 -4.23 14.57 0.11
CA GLU A 54 -4.88 14.54 1.41
C GLU A 54 -5.93 13.43 1.41
N ILE A 55 -5.93 12.60 2.44
CA ILE A 55 -6.92 11.53 2.58
C ILE A 55 -8.29 12.15 2.86
N VAL A 56 -9.30 11.77 2.06
CA VAL A 56 -10.66 12.29 2.16
C VAL A 56 -11.67 11.26 2.65
N ALA A 57 -11.40 9.96 2.44
CA ALA A 57 -12.25 8.88 2.94
C ALA A 57 -11.43 7.62 3.23
N ILE A 58 -11.89 6.85 4.22
CA ILE A 58 -11.31 5.58 4.63
C ILE A 58 -12.45 4.61 4.92
N ASP A 59 -12.47 3.50 4.19
CA ASP A 59 -13.46 2.45 4.36
C ASP A 59 -12.79 1.10 4.63
N ARG A 60 -13.49 0.23 5.36
CA ARG A 60 -13.09 -1.14 5.65
C ARG A 60 -14.10 -2.08 5.03
N GLU A 61 -13.71 -2.75 3.96
CA GLU A 61 -14.60 -3.53 3.11
C GLU A 61 -13.96 -4.87 2.69
N PRO A 62 -14.74 -5.88 2.31
CA PRO A 62 -14.22 -7.07 1.64
C PRO A 62 -13.51 -6.70 0.32
N LEU A 63 -12.49 -7.47 -0.08
CA LEU A 63 -11.75 -7.18 -1.31
C LEU A 63 -12.60 -7.43 -2.57
N ASP A 64 -13.51 -8.39 -2.54
CA ASP A 64 -14.35 -8.81 -3.67
C ASP A 64 -15.56 -7.90 -3.94
N THR A 65 -15.79 -6.87 -3.12
CA THR A 65 -16.80 -5.83 -3.40
C THR A 65 -16.29 -4.74 -4.37
N ILE A 66 -15.06 -4.88 -4.88
CA ILE A 66 -14.45 -3.90 -5.78
C ILE A 66 -15.20 -3.76 -7.11
N SER A 67 -15.44 -2.51 -7.52
CA SER A 67 -16.10 -2.17 -8.78
C SER A 67 -15.11 -1.81 -9.90
N SER A 68 -15.58 -1.72 -11.15
CA SER A 68 -14.77 -1.19 -12.27
C SER A 68 -14.39 0.28 -12.08
N GLU A 69 -15.28 1.07 -11.46
CA GLU A 69 -15.03 2.48 -11.12
C GLU A 69 -13.89 2.60 -10.11
N ASP A 70 -13.87 1.72 -9.11
CA ASP A 70 -12.78 1.61 -8.17
C ASP A 70 -11.46 1.24 -8.86
N LEU A 71 -11.48 0.31 -9.82
CA LEU A 71 -10.27 -0.06 -10.56
C LEU A 71 -9.72 1.12 -11.35
N ALA A 72 -10.57 1.90 -12.01
CA ALA A 72 -10.16 3.14 -12.67
C ALA A 72 -9.52 4.11 -11.66
N ALA A 73 -10.16 4.32 -10.50
CA ALA A 73 -9.64 5.16 -9.42
C ALA A 73 -8.37 4.59 -8.75
N GLU A 74 -8.13 3.28 -8.82
CA GLU A 74 -6.88 2.64 -8.40
C GLU A 74 -5.80 2.67 -9.48
N GLY A 75 -6.11 3.13 -10.70
CA GLY A 75 -5.18 3.21 -11.81
C GLY A 75 -5.07 1.94 -12.65
N PHE A 76 -6.07 1.07 -12.59
CA PHE A 76 -6.20 -0.18 -13.35
C PHE A 76 -7.47 -0.22 -14.23
N PRO A 77 -7.77 0.80 -15.05
CA PRO A 77 -9.03 0.88 -15.79
C PRO A 77 -9.24 -0.25 -16.80
N GLN A 78 -8.19 -0.96 -17.17
CA GLN A 78 -8.23 -2.06 -18.14
C GLN A 78 -8.37 -3.45 -17.47
N MET A 79 -8.32 -3.52 -16.14
CA MET A 79 -8.49 -4.79 -15.43
C MET A 79 -9.98 -5.00 -15.11
N THR A 80 -10.40 -6.26 -15.08
CA THR A 80 -11.68 -6.64 -14.50
C THR A 80 -11.56 -6.82 -12.98
N PRO A 81 -12.67 -6.68 -12.21
CA PRO A 81 -12.68 -6.96 -10.77
C PRO A 81 -12.12 -8.35 -10.42
N CYS A 82 -12.52 -9.39 -11.18
CA CYS A 82 -12.07 -10.75 -10.94
C CYS A 82 -10.54 -10.91 -11.12
N GLU A 83 -9.99 -10.33 -12.19
CA GLU A 83 -8.54 -10.35 -12.42
C GLU A 83 -7.77 -9.61 -11.33
N PHE A 84 -8.27 -8.44 -10.92
CA PHE A 84 -7.65 -7.67 -9.86
C PHE A 84 -7.63 -8.43 -8.53
N VAL A 85 -8.76 -9.00 -8.11
CA VAL A 85 -8.85 -9.81 -6.89
C VAL A 85 -7.85 -10.97 -6.94
N LYS A 86 -7.78 -11.68 -8.08
CA LYS A 86 -6.82 -12.79 -8.27
C LYS A 86 -5.37 -12.32 -8.11
N VAL A 87 -4.97 -11.24 -8.79
CA VAL A 87 -3.60 -10.70 -8.70
C VAL A 87 -3.29 -10.20 -7.29
N PHE A 88 -4.27 -9.57 -6.64
CA PHE A 88 -4.12 -9.04 -5.29
C PHE A 88 -3.90 -10.18 -4.27
N CYS A 89 -4.72 -11.23 -4.30
CA CYS A 89 -4.55 -12.40 -3.44
C CYS A 89 -3.23 -13.12 -3.69
N ASN A 90 -2.81 -13.26 -4.94
CA ASN A 90 -1.53 -13.91 -5.29
C ASN A 90 -0.30 -13.12 -4.79
N SER A 91 -0.40 -11.79 -4.73
CA SER A 91 0.69 -10.91 -4.29
C SER A 91 0.73 -10.70 -2.77
N HIS A 92 -0.33 -11.05 -2.05
CA HIS A 92 -0.43 -10.83 -0.60
C HIS A 92 -0.73 -12.14 0.14
N LYS A 93 0.31 -12.69 0.80
CA LYS A 93 0.20 -13.95 1.54
C LYS A 93 -0.95 -13.90 2.56
N GLY A 94 -1.85 -14.88 2.48
CA GLY A 94 -3.00 -15.01 3.38
C GLY A 94 -4.21 -14.15 3.02
N CYS A 95 -4.15 -13.40 1.92
CA CYS A 95 -5.30 -12.64 1.42
C CYS A 95 -6.24 -13.54 0.60
N ARG A 96 -7.53 -13.41 0.88
CA ARG A 96 -8.65 -14.07 0.19
C ARG A 96 -9.62 -13.02 -0.36
N PRO A 97 -10.50 -13.37 -1.31
CA PRO A 97 -11.49 -12.44 -1.87
C PRO A 97 -12.35 -11.74 -0.80
N ASP A 98 -12.72 -12.42 0.27
CA ASP A 98 -13.51 -11.89 1.39
C ASP A 98 -12.66 -11.19 2.48
N SER A 99 -11.35 -11.04 2.27
CA SER A 99 -10.47 -10.41 3.25
C SER A 99 -10.77 -8.92 3.39
N THR A 100 -10.88 -8.43 4.63
CA THR A 100 -11.12 -7.00 4.88
C THR A 100 -9.90 -6.13 4.57
N VAL A 101 -10.01 -5.30 3.54
CA VAL A 101 -9.01 -4.31 3.11
C VAL A 101 -9.36 -2.90 3.60
N THR A 102 -8.36 -2.01 3.66
CA THR A 102 -8.60 -0.58 3.86
C THR A 102 -8.58 0.08 2.51
N ARG A 103 -9.73 0.62 2.09
CA ARG A 103 -9.87 1.49 0.94
C ARG A 103 -9.58 2.91 1.39
N ILE A 104 -8.54 3.53 0.83
CA ILE A 104 -8.12 4.87 1.18
C ILE A 104 -8.29 5.74 -0.07
N GLN A 105 -9.13 6.76 0.04
CA GLN A 105 -9.37 7.73 -1.02
C GLN A 105 -8.68 9.05 -0.68
N TRP A 106 -8.13 9.72 -1.68
CA TRP A 106 -7.50 11.03 -1.53
C TRP A 106 -7.90 12.01 -2.62
N ARG A 107 -7.63 13.29 -2.34
CA ARG A 107 -7.60 14.38 -3.31
C ARG A 107 -6.18 14.91 -3.50
N TYR A 108 -5.85 15.39 -4.69
CA TYR A 108 -4.57 16.04 -4.97
C TYR A 108 -4.53 17.45 -4.37
N LEU A 109 -3.38 17.85 -3.82
CA LEU A 109 -3.22 19.18 -3.18
C LEU A 109 -2.62 20.22 -4.11
N ASP A 110 -2.10 19.80 -5.26
CA ASP A 110 -1.54 20.67 -6.29
C ASP A 110 -2.60 21.29 -7.22
N ASP A 111 -3.86 20.87 -7.10
CA ASP A 111 -5.01 21.53 -7.73
C ASP A 111 -5.57 22.71 -6.90
N GLU A 112 -5.06 22.95 -5.68
CA GLU A 112 -5.39 24.17 -4.94
C GLU A 112 -4.48 25.34 -5.37
N PRO A 113 -5.04 26.51 -5.74
CA PRO A 113 -4.22 27.71 -5.91
C PRO A 113 -3.45 27.95 -4.62
N ALA A 114 -2.18 28.33 -4.73
CA ALA A 114 -1.11 28.28 -3.71
C ALA A 114 -1.32 29.08 -2.38
N THR A 115 -2.52 29.10 -1.84
CA THR A 115 -2.95 29.86 -0.67
C THR A 115 -3.38 28.93 0.45
N ARG A 116 -2.54 27.96 0.84
CA ARG A 116 -2.51 27.45 2.23
C ARG A 116 -1.31 26.55 2.50
N ARG A 117 -0.14 27.16 2.74
CA ARG A 117 0.87 26.49 3.58
C ARG A 117 0.44 26.63 5.04
N ILE A 118 -0.50 25.79 5.48
CA ILE A 118 -0.71 25.53 6.91
C ILE A 118 0.31 24.48 7.36
N ALA A 119 0.99 24.80 8.46
CA ALA A 119 1.94 23.93 9.14
C ALA A 119 1.30 22.57 9.45
N SER A 120 2.09 21.50 9.35
CA SER A 120 1.71 20.16 9.75
C SER A 120 1.24 20.18 11.21
N VAL A 121 -0.07 20.03 11.43
CA VAL A 121 -0.60 19.72 12.75
C VAL A 121 -0.13 18.29 13.06
N ALA A 122 0.70 18.16 14.09
CA ALA A 122 1.06 16.87 14.64
C ALA A 122 -0.23 16.15 15.08
N LYS A 123 -0.40 14.91 14.63
CA LYS A 123 -1.50 14.04 15.04
C LYS A 123 -1.51 13.95 16.58
N PRO A 124 -2.64 14.20 17.27
CA PRO A 124 -2.73 13.91 18.69
C PRO A 124 -2.48 12.40 18.85
N ALA A 125 -1.56 12.06 19.76
CA ALA A 125 -1.34 10.68 20.15
C ALA A 125 -2.69 10.11 20.59
N ALA A 126 -3.06 8.94 20.07
CA ALA A 126 -4.26 8.26 20.51
C ALA A 126 -4.17 8.08 22.03
N ASP A 127 -5.11 8.68 22.76
CA ASP A 127 -5.28 8.49 24.18
C ASP A 127 -5.52 7.00 24.42
N HIS A 128 -4.53 6.36 25.03
CA HIS A 128 -4.63 5.00 25.51
C HIS A 128 -5.48 5.08 26.78
N GLU A 129 -6.79 4.90 26.64
CA GLU A 129 -7.70 4.74 27.76
C GLU A 129 -7.22 3.55 28.60
N LEU A 130 -6.72 3.86 29.80
CA LEU A 130 -6.33 2.90 30.81
C LEU A 130 -7.62 2.36 31.42
N ASP A 131 -8.02 1.16 31.02
CA ASP A 131 -9.00 0.38 31.76
C ASP A 131 -8.30 -0.23 33.00
N GLU A 132 -8.36 0.49 34.11
CA GLU A 132 -8.01 -0.02 35.43
C GLU A 132 -9.12 -0.97 35.91
N ALA A 133 -8.96 -2.27 35.65
CA ALA A 133 -9.76 -3.27 36.35
C ALA A 133 -9.02 -4.62 36.50
N HIS A 134 -8.68 -4.92 37.75
CA HIS A 134 -8.36 -6.23 38.33
C HIS A 134 -6.91 -6.71 38.24
N GLY A 135 -6.18 -6.40 39.32
CA GLY A 135 -4.92 -7.03 39.67
C GLY A 135 -5.02 -8.54 39.85
N ARG A 136 -4.04 -9.23 39.26
CA ARG A 136 -3.34 -10.34 39.90
C ARG A 136 -2.05 -10.63 39.13
N THR A 137 -0.92 -10.26 39.71
CA THR A 137 0.41 -10.69 39.26
C THR A 137 0.54 -12.17 39.59
N VAL A 138 0.48 -13.04 38.59
CA VAL A 138 0.94 -14.42 38.73
C VAL A 138 2.27 -14.52 37.98
N LYS A 139 3.35 -14.66 38.75
CA LYS A 139 4.66 -15.06 38.22
C LYS A 139 4.57 -16.53 37.83
N TYR A 140 4.85 -16.86 36.57
CA TYR A 140 5.24 -18.22 36.20
C TYR A 140 6.66 -18.19 35.62
N ASN A 141 7.58 -18.72 36.42
CA ASN A 141 8.88 -19.20 35.96
C ASN A 141 8.64 -20.52 35.22
N GLY A 142 9.11 -20.62 33.97
CA GLY A 142 9.09 -21.84 33.19
C GLY A 142 10.28 -21.87 32.24
N HIS A 143 11.42 -22.27 32.79
CA HIS A 143 12.60 -22.70 32.04
C HIS A 143 12.32 -24.11 31.51
N LEU A 144 12.41 -24.31 30.19
CA LEU A 144 12.74 -25.59 29.57
C LEU A 144 13.51 -25.34 28.27
N ASP A 145 14.69 -25.95 28.23
CA ASP A 145 15.61 -26.07 27.11
C ASP A 145 15.00 -26.84 25.92
N GLY A 146 15.53 -26.59 24.73
CA GLY A 146 15.22 -27.36 23.53
C GLY A 146 15.89 -26.80 22.28
N GLU A 147 17.11 -27.25 22.01
CA GLU A 147 17.79 -27.16 20.71
C GLU A 147 17.02 -27.89 19.59
N ILE A 148 17.58 -27.85 18.38
CA ILE A 148 17.14 -28.40 17.06
C ILE A 148 16.45 -27.32 16.22
N GLY A 149 16.88 -26.94 15.02
CA GLY A 149 17.95 -27.40 14.14
C GLY A 149 17.84 -26.62 12.83
N ASP A 150 19.00 -26.31 12.26
CA ASP A 150 19.24 -25.73 10.94
C ASP A 150 18.51 -26.48 9.83
N GLN A 151 17.68 -25.80 9.01
CA GLN A 151 17.42 -26.13 7.60
C GLN A 151 16.90 -24.90 6.82
N HIS A 152 17.81 -24.24 6.10
CA HIS A 152 17.48 -23.48 4.89
C HIS A 152 16.92 -24.42 3.81
N PRO A 153 15.89 -23.99 3.06
CA PRO A 153 16.03 -24.10 1.61
C PRO A 153 15.43 -22.91 0.82
N GLY A 154 16.15 -22.53 -0.25
CA GLY A 154 15.48 -22.17 -1.51
C GLY A 154 15.18 -20.70 -1.76
N ARG A 155 16.22 -19.87 -1.87
CA ARG A 155 16.14 -18.61 -2.63
C ARG A 155 16.04 -18.94 -4.12
N LEU A 156 14.84 -18.88 -4.71
CA LEU A 156 14.70 -18.85 -6.16
C LEU A 156 14.55 -17.39 -6.63
N PRO A 157 15.27 -16.99 -7.71
CA PRO A 157 15.25 -15.62 -8.21
C PRO A 157 13.92 -15.32 -8.92
N LEU A 158 13.32 -14.17 -8.61
CA LEU A 158 12.30 -13.56 -9.46
C LEU A 158 12.97 -13.19 -10.78
N ALA A 159 12.69 -13.97 -11.81
CA ALA A 159 13.08 -13.65 -13.18
C ALA A 159 12.47 -12.29 -13.57
N ASN A 160 13.31 -11.41 -14.10
CA ASN A 160 12.91 -10.20 -14.80
C ASN A 160 12.00 -10.59 -15.97
N MET A 161 10.71 -10.31 -15.88
CA MET A 161 9.86 -10.19 -17.07
C MET A 161 9.99 -8.76 -17.58
N ASN A 162 11.11 -8.49 -18.22
CA ASN A 162 11.35 -7.30 -19.04
C ASN A 162 12.26 -7.75 -20.20
N ASP A 163 11.73 -8.59 -21.08
CA ASP A 163 12.26 -8.81 -22.42
C ASP A 163 11.07 -9.07 -23.34
N ALA A 164 10.41 -7.98 -23.72
CA ALA A 164 9.45 -7.98 -24.81
C ALA A 164 9.43 -6.58 -25.44
N GLU A 165 10.54 -6.19 -26.05
CA GLU A 165 10.54 -5.13 -27.05
C GLU A 165 11.51 -5.47 -28.20
N THR A 166 10.88 -5.74 -29.36
CA THR A 166 11.19 -5.12 -30.65
C THR A 166 12.39 -5.64 -31.44
N GLN A 167 12.09 -6.39 -32.51
CA GLN A 167 12.88 -6.29 -33.74
C GLN A 167 11.95 -6.31 -34.97
N THR A 168 11.55 -5.11 -35.38
CA THR A 168 11.19 -4.77 -36.77
C THR A 168 12.35 -5.12 -37.69
N GLY A 169 12.02 -5.67 -38.87
CA GLY A 169 12.98 -6.31 -39.78
C GLY A 169 13.84 -5.38 -40.64
N GLN A 170 14.67 -6.01 -41.48
CA GLN A 170 15.20 -5.52 -42.76
C GLN A 170 15.85 -6.66 -43.56
N GLU A 171 15.61 -6.62 -44.89
CA GLU A 171 16.40 -7.21 -46.02
C GLU A 171 16.47 -8.75 -46.12
N LEU A 172 16.21 -9.41 -47.26
CA LEU A 172 16.28 -9.09 -48.70
C LEU A 172 15.11 -9.71 -49.47
#